data_AF-A0A935JT78-F1
#
_entry.id   AF-A0A935JT78-F1
#
_cell.length_a   1.000
_cell.length_b   1.000
_cell.length_c   1.000
_cell.angle_alpha   90.00
_cell.angle_beta   90.00
_cell.angle_gamma   90.00
#
_symmetry.space_group_name_H-M   'P 1'
#
loop_
_entity.id
_entity.type
_entity.pdbx_description
1 polymer ?
#
loop_
_entity_poly.entity_id
_entity_poly.type
_entity_poly.pdbx_seq_one_letter_code
_entity_poly.pdbx_strand_id
1 'polypeptide(L)'
;MSDFGDSKVIDDEEVENDEDYNIYNAPDPKNKKLDYFIIKDKKIITYEVAKMYYHVVKALFEENPSAFIHPDLKTLLGLSTNPDDLRSAYKINSSYYIEANLDNNSKFKKLRTLLTKFDYEDELLINFSNKELDEIDSEVNDRAYRDENSSKESLNVLDECLKIINEFQPLISFNYTQSYIRLTKDQKRQNFVLFLPKQAFIRAELFVDDSDQWVKKLEETGFKVNSVGKRSGRIKFRISRENIHSNRLILRELFSQSYYNWQN
;
A
#
# COMPACT_ATOMS: atom_id res chain seq x y z
N MET A 1 -49.23 7.56 20.85
CA MET A 1 -48.75 6.64 21.90
C MET A 1 -48.19 5.42 21.16
N SER A 2 -46.89 5.43 20.84
CA SER A 2 -45.75 4.89 21.64
C SER A 2 -45.87 3.36 21.75
N ASP A 3 -45.00 2.54 21.14
CA ASP A 3 -43.55 2.30 21.38
C ASP A 3 -42.90 1.78 20.07
N PHE A 4 -41.65 2.01 19.62
CA PHE A 4 -40.29 2.10 20.17
C PHE A 4 -39.76 0.85 20.93
N GLY A 5 -38.71 0.23 20.35
CA GLY A 5 -37.86 -0.80 20.97
C GLY A 5 -38.21 -2.22 20.52
N ASP A 6 -37.30 -3.07 20.02
CA ASP A 6 -35.90 -3.17 20.39
C ASP A 6 -34.95 -3.29 19.19
N SER A 7 -33.98 -2.38 19.21
CA SER A 7 -32.72 -2.45 18.50
C SER A 7 -32.00 -3.75 18.84
N LYS A 8 -31.58 -4.49 17.81
CA LYS A 8 -30.56 -5.52 17.98
C LYS A 8 -29.24 -4.80 18.25
N VAL A 9 -28.80 -4.90 19.50
CA VAL A 9 -27.54 -4.36 20.00
C VAL A 9 -26.40 -4.82 19.09
N ILE A 10 -25.67 -3.81 18.62
CA ILE A 10 -24.38 -3.86 17.97
C ILE A 10 -23.39 -4.40 18.99
N ASP A 11 -22.72 -5.50 18.67
CA ASP A 11 -21.46 -5.90 19.29
C ASP A 11 -20.54 -6.35 18.14
N ASP A 12 -20.23 -5.40 17.28
CA ASP A 12 -18.93 -5.40 16.61
C ASP A 12 -18.05 -4.46 17.45
N GLU A 13 -17.52 -4.97 18.55
CA GLU A 13 -16.32 -4.38 19.13
C GLU A 13 -15.25 -4.40 18.03
N GLU A 14 -15.09 -3.27 17.34
CA GLU A 14 -13.88 -2.98 16.59
C GLU A 14 -12.74 -2.99 17.59
N VAL A 15 -12.13 -4.15 17.77
CA VAL A 15 -10.87 -4.26 18.50
C VAL A 15 -9.86 -3.45 17.71
N GLU A 16 -9.54 -2.27 18.21
CA GLU A 16 -8.28 -1.57 17.94
C GLU A 16 -7.17 -2.60 18.15
N ASN A 17 -6.70 -3.25 17.08
CA ASN A 17 -5.54 -4.12 17.21
C ASN A 17 -4.30 -3.24 17.31
N ASP A 18 -4.07 -2.74 18.52
CA ASP A 18 -2.76 -2.38 19.10
C ASP A 18 -1.95 -3.65 19.45
N GLU A 19 -2.31 -4.79 18.87
CA GLU A 19 -1.67 -6.07 19.11
C GLU A 19 -0.35 -6.16 18.34
N ASP A 20 0.75 -6.26 19.08
CA ASP A 20 2.06 -6.56 18.53
C ASP A 20 2.13 -8.06 18.17
N TYR A 21 2.30 -8.35 16.88
CA TYR A 21 2.46 -9.72 16.40
C TYR A 21 3.93 -10.12 16.37
N ASN A 22 4.23 -11.31 16.88
CA ASN A 22 5.47 -11.96 16.54
C ASN A 22 5.46 -12.34 15.04
N ILE A 23 6.57 -12.20 14.33
CA ILE A 23 6.59 -12.44 12.88
C ILE A 23 6.12 -13.86 12.49
N TYR A 24 6.25 -14.86 13.37
CA TYR A 24 5.85 -16.25 13.11
C TYR A 24 4.33 -16.47 13.20
N ASN A 25 3.63 -15.70 14.04
CA ASN A 25 2.17 -15.74 14.20
C ASN A 25 1.43 -14.55 13.57
N ALA A 26 2.17 -13.61 12.98
CA ALA A 26 1.61 -12.44 12.30
C ALA A 26 0.67 -12.81 11.13
N PRO A 27 -0.40 -12.02 10.90
CA PRO A 27 -1.26 -12.16 9.73
C PRO A 27 -0.50 -11.93 8.41
N ASP A 28 -1.07 -12.37 7.28
CA ASP A 28 -0.47 -12.19 5.95
C ASP A 28 -0.12 -10.70 5.71
N PRO A 29 1.15 -10.36 5.43
CA PRO A 29 1.60 -8.98 5.23
C PRO A 29 1.20 -8.38 3.88
N LYS A 30 0.54 -9.14 3.01
CA LYS A 30 0.11 -8.68 1.69
C LYS A 30 -0.92 -7.57 1.82
N ASN A 31 -0.65 -6.46 1.14
CA ASN A 31 -1.45 -5.23 1.18
C ASN A 31 -1.59 -4.60 2.58
N LYS A 32 -0.84 -5.07 3.59
CA LYS A 32 -0.82 -4.44 4.91
C LYS A 32 0.31 -3.42 5.00
N LYS A 33 0.08 -2.39 5.80
CA LYS A 33 1.06 -1.38 6.21
C LYS A 33 1.42 -1.63 7.68
N LEU A 34 2.57 -1.15 8.09
CA LEU A 34 3.02 -1.22 9.48
C LEU A 34 2.73 0.14 10.16
N ASP A 35 2.58 0.19 11.48
CA ASP A 35 2.77 1.45 12.21
C ASP A 35 4.19 1.50 12.77
N TYR A 36 4.68 0.36 13.27
CA TYR A 36 6.05 0.17 13.71
C TYR A 36 6.41 -1.31 13.75
N PHE A 37 7.70 -1.59 13.97
CA PHE A 37 8.16 -2.88 14.44
C PHE A 37 9.15 -2.67 15.58
N ILE A 38 9.36 -3.70 16.39
CA ILE A 38 10.35 -3.73 17.47
C ILE A 38 11.32 -4.85 17.13
N ILE A 39 12.61 -4.54 17.12
CA ILE A 39 13.69 -5.53 16.99
C ILE A 39 14.67 -5.30 18.13
N LYS A 40 14.90 -6.30 19.00
CA LYS A 40 15.83 -6.19 20.15
C LYS A 40 15.57 -4.94 21.00
N ASP A 41 14.32 -4.80 21.43
CA ASP A 41 13.79 -3.66 22.22
C ASP A 41 13.84 -2.28 21.52
N LYS A 42 14.28 -2.20 20.26
CA LYS A 42 14.30 -0.96 19.51
C LYS A 42 13.06 -0.84 18.64
N LYS A 43 12.15 0.05 19.04
CA LYS A 43 10.96 0.43 18.26
C LYS A 43 11.35 1.34 17.10
N ILE A 44 10.97 0.95 15.88
CA ILE A 44 11.20 1.70 14.64
C ILE A 44 9.86 1.95 13.98
N ILE A 45 9.50 3.22 13.83
CA ILE A 45 8.27 3.65 13.16
C ILE A 45 8.47 3.55 11.66
N THR A 46 7.63 2.78 10.98
CA THR A 46 7.65 2.68 9.52
C THR A 46 6.32 2.16 9.02
N TYR A 47 5.95 2.53 7.79
CA TYR A 47 4.74 2.05 7.13
C TYR A 47 5.00 0.93 6.13
N GLU A 48 6.25 0.53 5.93
CA GLU A 48 6.64 -0.35 4.84
C GLU A 48 7.34 -1.61 5.34
N VAL A 49 6.79 -2.77 4.96
CA VAL A 49 7.43 -4.08 5.18
C VAL A 49 8.84 -4.13 4.58
N ALA A 50 9.07 -3.45 3.46
CA ALA A 50 10.40 -3.38 2.85
C ALA A 50 11.42 -2.68 3.76
N LYS A 51 11.05 -1.54 4.37
CA LYS A 51 11.91 -0.83 5.31
C LYS A 51 12.22 -1.71 6.53
N MET A 52 11.19 -2.32 7.14
CA MET A 52 11.40 -3.29 8.23
C MET A 52 12.39 -4.39 7.84
N TYR A 53 12.18 -5.04 6.69
CA TYR A 53 13.06 -6.09 6.19
C TYR A 53 14.53 -5.63 6.12
N TYR A 54 14.79 -4.46 5.54
CA TYR A 54 16.15 -3.93 5.43
C TYR A 54 16.78 -3.61 6.79
N HIS A 55 16.00 -3.01 7.70
CA HIS A 55 16.47 -2.69 9.05
C HIS A 55 16.84 -3.95 9.83
N VAL A 56 16.00 -4.98 9.80
CA VAL A 56 16.25 -6.23 10.51
C VAL A 56 17.46 -6.95 9.91
N VAL A 57 17.53 -7.09 8.57
CA VAL A 57 18.68 -7.72 7.91
C VAL A 57 19.98 -6.98 8.24
N LYS A 58 19.97 -5.64 8.24
CA LYS A 58 21.13 -4.83 8.59
C LYS A 58 21.54 -5.04 10.05
N ALA A 59 20.59 -5.02 10.99
CA ALA A 59 20.87 -5.24 12.41
C ALA A 59 21.49 -6.63 12.67
N LEU A 60 20.97 -7.67 12.01
CA LEU A 60 21.52 -9.03 12.11
C LEU A 60 22.90 -9.15 11.45
N PHE A 61 23.11 -8.49 10.30
CA PHE A 61 24.41 -8.47 9.63
C PHE A 61 25.47 -7.80 10.49
N GLU A 62 25.16 -6.64 11.07
CA GLU A 62 26.11 -5.86 11.87
C GLU A 62 26.58 -6.63 13.12
N GLU A 63 25.72 -7.43 13.72
CA GLU A 63 26.07 -8.26 14.87
C GLU A 63 26.85 -9.53 14.48
N ASN A 64 26.52 -10.14 13.33
CA ASN A 64 27.12 -11.39 12.89
C ASN A 64 27.67 -11.34 11.45
N PRO A 65 28.62 -10.45 11.10
CA PRO A 65 29.01 -10.25 9.69
C PRO A 65 29.54 -11.52 9.01
N SER A 66 30.31 -12.34 9.73
CA SER A 66 30.91 -13.56 9.19
C SER A 66 29.85 -14.61 8.80
N ALA A 67 28.74 -14.70 9.54
CA ALA A 67 27.68 -15.65 9.25
C ALA A 67 27.00 -15.35 7.91
N PHE A 68 26.84 -14.07 7.55
CA PHE A 68 26.21 -13.64 6.30
C PHE A 68 27.06 -13.91 5.06
N ILE A 69 28.37 -14.10 5.22
CA ILE A 69 29.28 -14.46 4.13
C ILE A 69 29.12 -15.96 3.76
N HIS A 70 28.57 -16.77 4.67
CA HIS A 70 28.35 -18.19 4.41
C HIS A 70 27.41 -18.41 3.22
N PRO A 71 27.67 -19.40 2.33
CA PRO A 71 26.95 -19.56 1.07
C PRO A 71 25.43 -19.62 1.19
N ASP A 72 24.91 -20.22 2.26
CA ASP A 72 23.48 -20.35 2.48
C ASP A 72 22.78 -19.00 2.71
N LEU A 73 23.34 -18.12 3.56
CA LEU A 73 22.82 -16.77 3.77
C LEU A 73 23.08 -15.85 2.58
N LYS A 74 24.22 -16.03 1.91
CA LYS A 74 24.54 -15.30 0.69
C LYS A 74 23.48 -15.56 -0.39
N THR A 75 23.15 -16.83 -0.62
CA THR A 75 22.09 -17.22 -1.56
C THR A 75 20.71 -16.81 -1.07
N LEU A 76 20.42 -16.99 0.23
CA LEU A 76 19.12 -16.61 0.81
C LEU A 76 18.81 -15.13 0.58
N LEU A 77 19.78 -14.23 0.72
CA LEU A 77 19.56 -12.78 0.65
C LEU A 77 19.91 -12.18 -0.71
N GLY A 78 20.57 -12.92 -1.59
CA GLY A 78 21.20 -12.33 -2.77
C GLY A 78 22.25 -11.31 -2.33
N LEU A 79 23.13 -11.69 -1.40
CA LEU A 79 24.17 -10.80 -0.89
C LEU A 79 25.28 -10.67 -1.93
N SER A 80 25.52 -9.45 -2.41
CA SER A 80 26.61 -9.14 -3.34
C SER A 80 27.40 -7.91 -2.90
N THR A 81 28.66 -7.82 -3.33
CA THR A 81 29.48 -6.61 -3.23
C THR A 81 29.32 -5.69 -4.46
N ASN A 82 28.65 -6.18 -5.52
CA ASN A 82 28.38 -5.45 -6.74
C ASN A 82 26.85 -5.32 -6.93
N PRO A 83 26.29 -4.09 -6.97
CA PRO A 83 24.85 -3.90 -7.14
C PRO A 83 24.31 -4.44 -8.47
N ASP A 84 25.14 -4.49 -9.52
CA ASP A 84 24.71 -4.93 -10.87
C ASP A 84 24.43 -6.44 -10.94
N ASP A 85 24.86 -7.21 -9.94
CA ASP A 85 24.56 -8.64 -9.84
C ASP A 85 23.09 -8.91 -9.45
N LEU A 86 22.36 -7.88 -9.03
CA LEU A 86 21.02 -7.97 -8.45
C LEU A 86 19.99 -7.35 -9.37
N ARG A 87 18.75 -7.87 -9.35
CA ARG A 87 17.65 -7.26 -10.12
C ARG A 87 17.27 -5.91 -9.54
N SER A 88 17.31 -5.78 -8.23
CA SER A 88 17.22 -4.51 -7.52
C SER A 88 18.13 -4.57 -6.30
N ALA A 89 19.12 -3.69 -6.24
CA ALA A 89 20.08 -3.68 -5.14
C ALA A 89 19.62 -2.77 -4.01
N TYR A 90 19.63 -3.28 -2.78
CA TYR A 90 19.54 -2.45 -1.57
C TYR A 90 20.86 -2.50 -0.80
N LYS A 91 21.46 -1.33 -0.58
CA LYS A 91 22.73 -1.20 0.13
C LYS A 91 22.52 -1.36 1.63
N ILE A 92 23.17 -2.35 2.25
CA ILE A 92 23.05 -2.60 3.71
C ILE A 92 24.22 -1.99 4.50
N ASN A 93 25.41 -1.87 3.89
CA ASN A 93 26.56 -1.17 4.46
C ASN A 93 27.51 -0.67 3.35
N SER A 94 28.73 -0.24 3.70
CA SER A 94 29.70 0.28 2.73
C SER A 94 30.08 -0.71 1.62
N SER A 95 29.98 -2.01 1.89
CA SER A 95 30.57 -3.07 1.07
C SER A 95 29.55 -4.03 0.47
N TYR A 96 28.34 -4.11 1.02
CA TYR A 96 27.37 -5.13 0.65
C TYR A 96 25.99 -4.58 0.28
N TYR A 97 25.38 -5.26 -0.67
CA TYR A 97 24.02 -5.09 -1.18
C TYR A 97 23.25 -6.41 -1.05
N ILE A 98 21.93 -6.33 -0.92
CA ILE A 98 21.01 -7.48 -0.96
C ILE A 98 19.94 -7.28 -2.03
N GLU A 99 19.33 -8.39 -2.47
CA GLU A 99 18.22 -8.35 -3.43
C GLU A 99 16.97 -7.71 -2.79
N ALA A 100 16.47 -6.65 -3.42
CA ALA A 100 15.34 -5.84 -2.99
C ALA A 100 14.03 -6.21 -3.72
N ASN A 101 14.13 -6.82 -4.90
CA ASN A 101 13.00 -7.21 -5.75
C ASN A 101 12.30 -8.46 -5.20
N LEU A 102 11.59 -8.27 -4.09
CA LEU A 102 10.88 -9.31 -3.34
C LEU A 102 9.50 -8.80 -2.93
N ASP A 103 8.48 -9.65 -2.95
CA ASP A 103 7.19 -9.33 -2.34
C ASP A 103 7.23 -9.41 -0.81
N ASN A 104 6.19 -8.90 -0.14
CA ASN A 104 6.12 -8.85 1.33
C ASN A 104 6.17 -10.25 1.96
N ASN A 105 5.55 -11.25 1.33
CA ASN A 105 5.53 -12.62 1.85
C ASN A 105 6.91 -13.27 1.78
N SER A 106 7.63 -13.03 0.69
CA SER A 106 9.02 -13.48 0.51
C SER A 106 9.94 -12.80 1.52
N LYS A 107 9.74 -11.51 1.79
CA LYS A 107 10.46 -10.79 2.86
C LYS A 107 10.20 -11.41 4.23
N PHE A 108 8.94 -11.64 4.60
CA PHE A 108 8.59 -12.30 5.87
C PHE A 108 9.20 -13.69 5.99
N LYS A 109 9.13 -14.51 4.93
CA LYS A 109 9.73 -15.84 4.91
C LYS A 109 11.24 -15.78 5.15
N LYS A 110 11.96 -14.87 4.48
CA LYS A 110 13.40 -14.70 4.68
C LYS A 110 13.75 -14.23 6.10
N LEU A 111 12.96 -13.32 6.68
CA LEU A 111 13.16 -12.87 8.06
C LEU A 111 12.96 -14.01 9.05
N ARG A 112 11.90 -14.82 8.92
CA ARG A 112 11.72 -16.02 9.75
C ARG A 112 12.89 -16.98 9.63
N THR A 113 13.38 -17.21 8.40
CA THR A 113 14.57 -18.06 8.21
C THR A 113 15.82 -17.49 8.88
N LEU A 114 16.05 -16.18 8.79
CA LEU A 114 17.18 -15.54 9.44
C LEU A 114 17.07 -15.59 10.96
N LEU A 115 15.94 -15.16 11.52
CA LEU A 115 15.72 -15.09 12.96
C LEU A 115 15.89 -16.46 13.61
N THR A 116 15.30 -17.52 13.03
CA THR A 116 15.51 -18.90 13.52
C THR A 116 16.95 -19.36 13.41
N LYS A 117 17.71 -18.91 12.40
CA LYS A 117 19.12 -19.28 12.28
C LYS A 117 20.00 -18.65 13.36
N PHE A 118 19.58 -17.51 13.90
CA PHE A 118 20.31 -16.76 14.92
C PHE A 118 19.65 -16.87 16.31
N ASP A 119 18.70 -17.80 16.51
CA ASP A 119 17.93 -17.99 17.75
C ASP A 119 17.26 -16.70 18.27
N TYR A 120 16.71 -15.91 17.33
CA TYR A 120 16.06 -14.61 17.58
C TYR A 120 14.57 -14.62 17.24
N GLU A 121 13.90 -15.76 17.40
CA GLU A 121 12.48 -15.91 17.08
C GLU A 121 11.58 -14.90 17.80
N ASP A 122 11.90 -14.58 19.05
CA ASP A 122 11.11 -13.70 19.92
C ASP A 122 11.49 -12.21 19.79
N GLU A 123 12.54 -11.91 19.03
CA GLU A 123 13.13 -10.56 18.99
C GLU A 123 12.40 -9.60 18.05
N LEU A 124 11.56 -10.09 17.13
CA LEU A 124 10.86 -9.27 16.13
C LEU A 124 9.35 -9.25 16.35
N LEU A 125 8.86 -8.11 16.85
CA LEU A 125 7.45 -7.79 16.97
C LEU A 125 7.03 -6.78 15.90
N ILE A 126 5.82 -6.93 15.38
CA ILE A 126 5.31 -6.19 14.23
C ILE A 126 3.92 -5.67 14.58
N ASN A 127 3.73 -4.36 14.46
CA ASN A 127 2.42 -3.75 14.58
C ASN A 127 1.93 -3.32 13.19
N PHE A 128 0.77 -3.81 12.78
CA PHE A 128 0.18 -3.46 11.49
C PHE A 128 -0.70 -2.23 11.64
N SER A 129 -0.53 -1.27 10.72
CA SER A 129 -1.35 -0.08 10.70
C SER A 129 -2.81 -0.43 10.43
N ASN A 130 -3.69 0.10 11.26
CA ASN A 130 -5.13 0.10 11.03
C ASN A 130 -5.59 1.27 10.16
N LYS A 131 -4.68 2.21 9.84
CA LYS A 131 -4.99 3.41 9.05
C LYS A 131 -5.29 3.05 7.59
N GLU A 132 -6.36 3.63 7.06
CA GLU A 132 -6.66 3.56 5.64
C GLU A 132 -5.69 4.46 4.84
N LEU A 133 -5.54 4.19 3.53
CA LEU A 133 -4.50 4.85 2.71
C LEU A 133 -4.55 6.38 2.80
N ASP A 134 -5.73 6.99 2.85
CA ASP A 134 -5.96 8.42 2.95
C ASP A 134 -5.59 9.04 4.31
N GLU A 135 -5.49 8.23 5.36
CA GLU A 135 -5.04 8.59 6.71
C GLU A 135 -3.52 8.44 6.88
N ILE A 136 -2.86 7.66 6.00
CA ILE A 136 -1.41 7.51 6.04
C ILE A 136 -0.75 8.83 5.66
N ASP A 137 -0.04 9.41 6.64
CA ASP A 137 0.86 10.51 6.38
C ASP A 137 2.12 9.95 5.69
N SER A 138 2.19 10.21 4.38
CA SER A 138 3.29 9.77 3.53
C SER A 138 4.04 11.00 3.05
N GLU A 139 5.37 10.88 2.97
CA GLU A 139 6.22 11.95 2.46
C GLU A 139 5.72 12.37 1.07
N VAL A 140 5.54 13.68 0.91
CA VAL A 140 5.21 14.30 -0.37
C VAL A 140 6.46 14.22 -1.23
N ASN A 141 6.34 13.54 -2.36
CA ASN A 141 7.41 13.44 -3.35
C ASN A 141 7.00 14.23 -4.59
N ASP A 142 7.99 14.62 -5.40
CA ASP A 142 7.70 15.24 -6.68
C ASP A 142 7.29 14.19 -7.74
N ARG A 143 6.81 14.67 -8.89
CA ARG A 143 6.45 13.82 -10.03
C ARG A 143 7.67 13.04 -10.56
N ALA A 144 8.86 13.63 -10.49
CA ALA A 144 10.10 13.02 -10.99
C ALA A 144 10.42 11.71 -10.27
N TYR A 145 10.22 11.66 -8.94
CA TYR A 145 10.34 10.42 -8.16
C TYR A 145 9.38 9.30 -8.63
N ARG A 146 8.19 9.66 -9.14
CA ARG A 146 7.19 8.70 -9.64
C ARG A 146 7.46 8.26 -11.07
N ASP A 147 8.07 9.10 -11.90
CA ASP A 147 8.42 8.81 -13.30
C ASP A 147 9.44 7.67 -13.41
N GLU A 148 10.31 7.50 -12.41
CA GLU A 148 11.26 6.37 -12.35
C GLU A 148 10.60 5.03 -11.96
N ASN A 149 9.44 5.08 -11.30
CA ASN A 149 8.81 3.92 -10.65
C ASN A 149 7.42 3.55 -11.22
N SER A 150 6.92 4.30 -12.21
CA SER A 150 5.61 4.11 -12.84
C SER A 150 5.75 4.03 -14.35
N SER A 151 4.91 3.27 -15.03
CA SER A 151 4.93 3.24 -16.49
C SER A 151 4.36 4.53 -17.08
N LYS A 152 4.88 4.94 -18.24
CA LYS A 152 4.37 6.11 -19.00
C LYS A 152 2.87 5.95 -19.30
N GLU A 153 2.45 4.72 -19.57
CA GLU A 153 1.06 4.36 -19.82
C GLU A 153 0.16 4.69 -18.62
N SER A 154 0.56 4.30 -17.41
CA SER A 154 -0.23 4.58 -16.21
C SER A 154 -0.30 6.07 -15.88
N LEU A 155 0.75 6.83 -16.17
CA LEU A 155 0.74 8.29 -16.02
C LEU A 155 -0.23 8.96 -17.00
N ASN A 156 -0.29 8.48 -18.24
CA ASN A 156 -1.26 8.99 -19.22
C ASN A 156 -2.71 8.70 -18.79
N VAL A 157 -2.99 7.50 -18.28
CA VAL A 157 -4.32 7.15 -17.75
C VAL A 157 -4.68 8.03 -16.55
N LEU A 158 -3.70 8.30 -15.69
CA LEU A 158 -3.88 9.19 -14.54
C LEU A 158 -4.21 10.63 -14.99
N ASP A 159 -3.50 11.18 -15.97
CA ASP A 159 -3.75 12.51 -16.52
C ASP A 159 -5.16 12.61 -17.14
N GLU A 160 -5.64 11.55 -17.81
CA GLU A 160 -7.02 11.47 -18.31
C GLU A 160 -8.06 11.42 -17.17
N CYS A 161 -7.80 10.68 -16.09
CA CYS A 161 -8.67 10.72 -14.91
C CYS A 161 -8.74 12.13 -14.30
N LEU A 162 -7.62 12.86 -14.27
CA LEU A 162 -7.61 14.24 -13.78
C LEU A 162 -8.45 15.17 -14.66
N LYS A 163 -8.42 15.00 -15.98
CA LYS A 163 -9.27 15.75 -16.91
C LYS A 163 -10.75 15.50 -16.61
N ILE A 164 -11.13 14.23 -16.42
CA ILE A 164 -12.50 13.85 -16.07
C ILE A 164 -12.95 14.49 -14.75
N ILE A 165 -12.08 14.49 -13.74
CA ILE A 165 -12.37 15.10 -12.43
C ILE A 165 -12.56 16.62 -12.56
N ASN A 166 -11.69 17.28 -13.32
CA ASN A 166 -11.73 18.73 -13.50
C ASN A 166 -12.96 19.23 -14.27
N GLU A 167 -13.73 18.36 -14.94
CA GLU A 167 -14.99 18.75 -15.58
C GLU A 167 -16.09 19.13 -14.58
N PHE A 168 -16.09 18.51 -13.40
CA PHE A 168 -17.10 18.79 -12.37
C PHE A 168 -16.53 19.48 -11.13
N GLN A 169 -15.22 19.35 -10.90
CA GLN A 169 -14.54 20.09 -9.85
C GLN A 169 -13.22 20.67 -10.38
N PRO A 170 -13.27 21.88 -10.97
CA PRO A 170 -12.07 22.58 -11.40
C PRO A 170 -11.10 22.82 -10.25
N LEU A 171 -9.82 22.97 -10.57
CA LEU A 171 -8.73 23.26 -9.63
C LEU A 171 -8.31 22.10 -8.72
N ILE A 172 -8.82 20.89 -8.95
CA ILE A 172 -8.21 19.69 -8.36
C ILE A 172 -6.90 19.37 -9.10
N SER A 173 -5.86 19.12 -8.32
CA SER A 173 -4.55 18.70 -8.80
C SER A 173 -4.04 17.47 -8.04
N PHE A 174 -3.03 16.81 -8.62
CA PHE A 174 -2.33 15.72 -7.95
C PHE A 174 -1.29 16.25 -6.96
N ASN A 175 -1.22 15.56 -5.82
CA ASN A 175 -0.10 15.60 -4.90
C ASN A 175 0.47 14.17 -4.81
N TYR A 176 1.72 14.00 -5.23
CA TYR A 176 2.33 12.67 -5.34
C TYR A 176 2.89 12.25 -3.99
N THR A 177 2.50 11.08 -3.51
CA THR A 177 3.09 10.47 -2.31
C THR A 177 3.88 9.23 -2.71
N GLN A 178 4.64 8.64 -1.79
CA GLN A 178 5.32 7.36 -2.03
C GLN A 178 4.35 6.19 -2.27
N SER A 179 3.14 6.19 -1.68
CA SER A 179 2.22 5.03 -1.69
C SER A 179 1.07 5.14 -2.70
N TYR A 180 0.46 6.32 -2.84
CA TYR A 180 -0.64 6.62 -3.76
C TYR A 180 -0.53 8.05 -4.30
N ILE A 181 -1.43 8.43 -5.20
CA ILE A 181 -1.54 9.80 -5.71
C ILE A 181 -2.77 10.41 -5.06
N ARG A 182 -2.52 11.49 -4.33
CA ARG A 182 -3.50 12.23 -3.56
C ARG A 182 -4.11 13.32 -4.44
N LEU A 183 -5.38 13.66 -4.21
CA LEU A 183 -6.01 14.83 -4.81
C LEU A 183 -6.00 15.99 -3.82
N THR A 184 -5.74 17.19 -4.32
CA THR A 184 -5.79 18.41 -3.52
C THR A 184 -6.52 19.53 -4.24
N LYS A 185 -7.23 20.36 -3.47
CA LYS A 185 -7.81 21.63 -3.91
C LYS A 185 -7.47 22.69 -2.86
N ASP A 186 -6.84 23.79 -3.28
CA ASP A 186 -6.39 24.86 -2.38
C ASP A 186 -5.58 24.35 -1.18
N GLN A 187 -4.64 23.43 -1.43
CA GLN A 187 -3.82 22.73 -0.43
C GLN A 187 -4.59 21.82 0.54
N LYS A 188 -5.93 21.74 0.44
CA LYS A 188 -6.76 20.82 1.22
C LYS A 188 -6.86 19.47 0.52
N ARG A 189 -6.78 18.37 1.29
CA ARG A 189 -6.93 17.00 0.78
C ARG A 189 -8.35 16.80 0.22
N GLN A 190 -8.46 16.11 -0.91
CA GLN A 190 -9.71 15.80 -1.61
C GLN A 190 -9.74 14.29 -1.92
N ASN A 191 -9.55 13.45 -0.90
CA ASN A 191 -9.30 12.01 -1.06
C ASN A 191 -10.55 11.17 -1.34
N PHE A 192 -11.56 11.72 -2.03
CA PHE A 192 -12.74 10.96 -2.45
C PHE A 192 -12.34 9.78 -3.36
N VAL A 193 -11.31 9.95 -4.19
CA VAL A 193 -10.64 8.87 -4.93
C VAL A 193 -9.13 8.87 -4.68
N LEU A 194 -8.57 7.67 -4.50
CA LEU A 194 -7.15 7.42 -4.41
C LEU A 194 -6.67 6.68 -5.66
N PHE A 195 -5.58 7.15 -6.27
CA PHE A 195 -4.98 6.49 -7.42
C PHE A 195 -3.67 5.80 -7.06
N LEU A 196 -3.53 4.52 -7.41
CA LEU A 196 -2.33 3.74 -7.22
C LEU A 196 -1.82 3.26 -8.58
N PRO A 197 -0.84 3.96 -9.19
CA PRO A 197 -0.24 3.52 -10.45
C PRO A 197 0.36 2.11 -10.33
N LYS A 198 0.18 1.29 -11.35
CA LYS A 198 0.83 -0.01 -11.55
C LYS A 198 1.50 -0.02 -12.93
N GLN A 199 2.17 -1.11 -13.30
CA GLN A 199 2.89 -1.18 -14.57
C GLN A 199 1.97 -1.11 -15.80
N ALA A 200 0.75 -1.66 -15.73
CA ALA A 200 -0.15 -1.77 -16.90
C ALA A 200 -1.51 -1.06 -16.74
N PHE A 201 -1.81 -0.56 -15.55
CA PHE A 201 -3.09 0.07 -15.21
C PHE A 201 -2.91 0.96 -13.99
N ILE A 202 -3.89 1.80 -13.71
CA ILE A 202 -4.02 2.45 -12.39
C ILE A 202 -5.11 1.73 -11.60
N ARG A 203 -4.87 1.51 -10.31
CA ARG A 203 -5.94 1.12 -9.39
C ARG A 203 -6.58 2.39 -8.84
N ALA A 204 -7.90 2.50 -8.95
CA ALA A 204 -8.68 3.50 -8.25
C ALA A 204 -9.33 2.88 -7.01
N GLU A 205 -9.27 3.59 -5.88
CA GLU A 205 -9.96 3.23 -4.64
C GLU A 205 -10.84 4.40 -4.19
N LEU A 206 -12.16 4.23 -4.21
CA LEU A 206 -13.13 5.30 -3.90
C LEU A 206 -14.35 4.76 -3.14
N PHE A 207 -14.95 5.62 -2.33
CA PHE A 207 -16.21 5.33 -1.64
C PHE A 207 -17.38 5.92 -2.44
N VAL A 208 -18.49 5.19 -2.48
CA VAL A 208 -19.77 5.62 -3.05
C VAL A 208 -20.89 4.80 -2.40
N ASP A 209 -22.05 5.41 -2.19
CA ASP A 209 -23.25 4.68 -1.76
C ASP A 209 -23.65 3.63 -2.81
N ASP A 210 -24.44 2.65 -2.39
CA ASP A 210 -24.90 1.55 -3.26
C ASP A 210 -23.73 0.83 -3.97
N SER A 211 -22.64 0.58 -3.23
CA SER A 211 -21.40 0.03 -3.79
C SER A 211 -21.62 -1.23 -4.62
N ASP A 212 -22.57 -2.09 -4.23
CA ASP A 212 -22.92 -3.31 -4.96
C ASP A 212 -23.48 -3.04 -6.36
N GLN A 213 -24.27 -1.98 -6.53
CA GLN A 213 -24.78 -1.58 -7.84
C GLN A 213 -23.65 -1.03 -8.71
N TRP A 214 -22.77 -0.22 -8.11
CA TRP A 214 -21.61 0.33 -8.81
C TRP A 214 -20.61 -0.75 -9.23
N VAL A 215 -20.37 -1.76 -8.40
CA VAL A 215 -19.54 -2.92 -8.75
C VAL A 215 -20.11 -3.61 -10.00
N LYS A 216 -21.41 -3.91 -10.03
CA LYS A 216 -22.06 -4.54 -11.19
C LYS A 216 -21.92 -3.67 -12.45
N LYS A 217 -22.24 -2.38 -12.36
CA LYS A 217 -22.15 -1.42 -13.49
C LYS A 217 -20.72 -1.31 -14.03
N LEU A 218 -19.71 -1.34 -13.16
CA LEU A 218 -18.30 -1.34 -13.56
C LEU A 218 -17.93 -2.64 -14.30
N GLU A 219 -18.33 -3.80 -13.78
CA GLU A 219 -18.02 -5.10 -14.40
C GLU A 219 -18.71 -5.27 -15.76
N GLU A 220 -19.98 -4.89 -15.87
CA GLU A 220 -20.75 -4.91 -17.13
C GLU A 220 -20.14 -4.02 -18.23
N THR A 221 -19.38 -2.99 -17.84
CA THR A 221 -18.73 -2.05 -18.76
C THR A 221 -17.25 -2.38 -19.00
N GLY A 222 -16.80 -3.56 -18.52
CA GLY A 222 -15.47 -4.10 -18.79
C GLY A 222 -14.38 -3.61 -17.85
N PHE A 223 -14.73 -2.94 -16.73
CA PHE A 223 -13.77 -2.67 -15.68
C PHE A 223 -13.55 -3.91 -14.82
N LYS A 224 -12.30 -4.15 -14.45
CA LYS A 224 -11.96 -5.21 -13.49
C LYS A 224 -12.05 -4.67 -12.07
N VAL A 225 -13.11 -5.04 -11.36
CA VAL A 225 -13.22 -4.83 -9.91
C VAL A 225 -12.36 -5.85 -9.17
N ASN A 226 -11.65 -5.42 -8.14
CA ASN A 226 -10.79 -6.27 -7.33
C ASN A 226 -11.47 -6.70 -6.03
N SER A 227 -12.13 -5.76 -5.36
CA SER A 227 -12.77 -5.98 -4.06
C SER A 227 -13.45 -4.69 -3.60
N VAL A 228 -14.36 -4.80 -2.64
CA VAL A 228 -14.79 -3.68 -1.79
C VAL A 228 -14.06 -3.80 -0.45
N GLY A 229 -13.49 -2.70 0.04
CA GLY A 229 -12.78 -2.68 1.32
C GLY A 229 -13.74 -2.99 2.47
N LYS A 230 -13.42 -3.99 3.30
CA LYS A 230 -14.29 -4.38 4.43
C LYS A 230 -14.46 -3.27 5.48
N ARG A 231 -13.40 -2.49 5.72
CA ARG A 231 -13.38 -1.36 6.66
C ARG A 231 -13.67 -0.04 5.94
N SER A 232 -12.86 0.32 4.94
CA SER A 232 -13.07 1.56 4.17
C SER A 232 -14.36 1.65 3.35
N GLY A 233 -15.04 0.55 3.05
CA GLY A 233 -16.17 0.52 2.10
C GLY A 233 -15.79 0.89 0.66
N ARG A 234 -14.50 1.17 0.39
CA ARG A 234 -14.03 1.66 -0.91
C ARG A 234 -14.05 0.55 -1.96
N ILE A 235 -14.66 0.82 -3.11
CA ILE A 235 -14.55 -0.02 -4.30
C ILE A 235 -13.12 0.11 -4.85
N LYS A 236 -12.48 -1.02 -5.12
CA LYS A 236 -11.12 -1.10 -5.69
C LYS A 236 -11.21 -1.67 -7.08
N PHE A 237 -10.88 -0.90 -8.13
CA PHE A 237 -11.00 -1.35 -9.51
C PHE A 237 -9.85 -0.82 -10.39
N ARG A 238 -9.69 -1.40 -11.58
CA ARG A 238 -8.59 -1.09 -12.50
C ARG A 238 -9.06 -0.24 -13.66
N ILE A 239 -8.36 0.87 -13.91
CA ILE A 239 -8.53 1.71 -15.09
C ILE A 239 -7.29 1.54 -15.97
N SER A 240 -7.50 1.19 -17.23
CA SER A 240 -6.46 1.01 -18.24
C SER A 240 -6.70 1.94 -19.41
N ARG A 241 -5.72 2.01 -20.31
CA ARG A 241 -5.84 2.78 -21.55
C ARG A 241 -7.02 2.34 -22.42
N GLU A 242 -7.35 1.05 -22.38
CA GLU A 242 -8.40 0.46 -23.22
C GLU A 242 -9.81 0.86 -22.77
N ASN A 243 -10.03 0.99 -21.46
CA ASN A 243 -11.37 1.25 -20.90
C ASN A 243 -11.63 2.71 -20.51
N ILE A 244 -10.59 3.54 -20.32
CA ILE A 244 -10.78 4.93 -19.90
C ILE A 244 -11.52 5.79 -20.95
N HIS A 245 -11.24 5.57 -22.23
CA HIS A 245 -11.86 6.37 -23.30
C HIS A 245 -13.28 5.89 -23.64
N SER A 246 -13.48 4.59 -23.73
CA SER A 246 -14.78 3.97 -24.04
C SER A 246 -15.80 4.15 -22.91
N ASN A 247 -15.34 4.22 -21.66
CA ASN A 247 -16.21 4.33 -20.48
C ASN A 247 -16.05 5.64 -19.70
N ARG A 248 -15.60 6.70 -20.38
CA ARG A 248 -15.39 8.03 -19.79
C ARG A 248 -16.61 8.58 -19.05
N LEU A 249 -17.82 8.39 -19.60
CA LEU A 249 -19.07 8.86 -18.98
C LEU A 249 -19.33 8.19 -17.63
N ILE A 250 -19.08 6.88 -17.54
CA ILE A 250 -19.25 6.10 -16.31
C ILE A 250 -18.24 6.53 -15.26
N LEU A 251 -16.97 6.73 -15.64
CA LEU A 251 -15.95 7.25 -14.73
C LEU A 251 -16.29 8.65 -14.23
N ARG A 252 -16.79 9.53 -15.11
CA ARG A 252 -17.24 10.86 -14.73
C ARG A 252 -18.36 10.79 -13.69
N GLU A 253 -19.39 9.98 -13.94
CA GLU A 253 -20.52 9.80 -13.03
C GLU A 253 -20.05 9.27 -11.68
N LEU A 254 -19.26 8.19 -11.67
CA LEU A 254 -18.73 7.55 -10.47
C LEU A 254 -17.87 8.52 -9.63
N PHE A 255 -16.93 9.23 -10.27
CA PHE A 255 -16.07 10.18 -9.57
C PHE A 255 -16.88 11.35 -9.01
N SER A 256 -17.91 11.83 -9.72
CA SER A 256 -18.77 12.89 -9.22
C SER A 256 -19.61 12.45 -8.04
N GLN A 257 -20.19 11.25 -8.06
CA GLN A 257 -20.94 10.72 -6.92
C GLN A 257 -20.03 10.51 -5.72
N SER A 258 -18.88 9.87 -5.91
CA SER A 258 -17.89 9.71 -4.85
C SER A 258 -17.48 11.04 -4.21
N TYR A 259 -17.30 12.09 -5.03
CA TYR A 259 -17.03 13.43 -4.55
C TYR A 259 -18.16 13.99 -3.68
N TYR A 260 -19.42 13.91 -4.12
CA TYR A 260 -20.56 14.39 -3.34
C TYR A 260 -20.75 13.61 -2.04
N ASN A 261 -20.60 12.29 -2.07
CA ASN A 261 -20.67 11.44 -0.89
C ASN A 261 -19.58 11.79 0.13
N TRP A 262 -18.37 12.11 -0.34
CA TRP A 262 -17.25 12.49 0.52
C TRP A 262 -17.42 13.86 1.20
N GLN A 263 -18.26 14.75 0.66
CA GLN A 263 -18.51 16.06 1.25
C GLN A 263 -19.57 16.05 2.37
N ASN A 264 -20.38 15.00 2.43
CA ASN A 264 -21.49 14.84 3.38
C ASN A 264 -21.07 13.93 4.54
#